data_AF-A0A3M1R0F1-F1
#
_entry.id   AF-A0A3M1R0F1-F1
#
_cell.length_a   1.000
_cell.length_b   1.000
_cell.length_c   1.000
_cell.angle_alpha   90.00
_cell.angle_beta   90.00
_cell.angle_gamma   90.00
#
_symmetry.space_group_name_H-M   'P 1'
#
loop_
_entity.id
_entity.type
_entity.pdbx_description
1 polymer ?
#
loop_
_entity_poly.entity_id
_entity_poly.type
_entity_poly.pdbx_seq_one_letter_code
_entity_poly.pdbx_strand_id
1 'polypeptide(L)'
;LYIVIPVAVAHLWRKRLLARGGEAALATVLARLGTLSLVALLATLVLLFAFQGEQILAQPLVIALLAVPILIQVYFNSTLAYLLNRWAGSAHCVAAPSALIGASNFFELAVATAISLFGFQSGAALATVVGVLVEVPVMLSVVRLVTATRGWYEGRLPQAAAADRAA
;
A
#
# COMPACT_ATOMS: atom_id res chain seq x y z
N LEU A 1 7.50 -12.96 -12.79
CA LEU A 1 6.61 -14.15 -12.67
C LEU A 1 5.44 -13.89 -11.71
N TYR A 2 5.74 -13.50 -10.46
CA TYR A 2 4.75 -13.28 -9.39
C TYR A 2 3.64 -12.27 -9.68
N ILE A 3 3.86 -11.29 -10.58
CA ILE A 3 2.83 -10.30 -10.96
C ILE A 3 2.16 -10.67 -12.28
N VAL A 4 2.98 -10.88 -13.32
CA VAL A 4 2.48 -11.04 -14.70
C VAL A 4 1.53 -12.23 -14.85
N ILE A 5 1.87 -13.40 -14.28
CA ILE A 5 1.03 -14.59 -14.43
C ILE A 5 -0.31 -14.42 -13.68
N PRO A 6 -0.33 -14.07 -12.37
CA PRO A 6 -1.59 -13.85 -11.68
C PRO A 6 -2.47 -12.77 -12.32
N VAL A 7 -1.89 -11.67 -12.80
CA VAL A 7 -2.63 -10.61 -13.49
C VAL A 7 -3.23 -11.13 -14.81
N ALA A 8 -2.47 -11.90 -15.60
CA ALA A 8 -2.98 -12.48 -16.84
C ALA A 8 -4.15 -13.43 -16.56
N VAL A 9 -4.00 -14.33 -15.58
CA VAL A 9 -5.06 -15.26 -15.16
C VAL A 9 -6.28 -14.49 -14.65
N ALA A 10 -6.09 -13.46 -13.82
CA ALA A 10 -7.17 -12.63 -13.30
C ALA A 10 -7.92 -11.90 -14.41
N HIS A 11 -7.21 -11.39 -15.43
CA HIS A 11 -7.82 -10.71 -16.58
C HIS A 11 -8.67 -11.67 -17.43
N LEU A 12 -8.15 -12.87 -17.71
CA LEU A 12 -8.89 -13.93 -18.39
C LEU A 12 -10.14 -14.35 -17.60
N TRP A 13 -10.01 -14.47 -16.28
CA TRP A 13 -11.13 -14.84 -15.42
C TRP A 13 -12.19 -13.73 -15.36
N ARG A 14 -11.77 -12.47 -15.22
CA ARG A 14 -12.66 -11.29 -15.27
C ARG A 14 -13.48 -11.25 -16.55
N LYS A 15 -12.85 -11.47 -17.71
CA LYS A 15 -13.55 -11.55 -19.01
C LYS A 15 -14.63 -12.64 -19.02
N ARG A 16 -14.31 -13.83 -18.49
CA ARG A 16 -15.28 -14.95 -18.42
C ARG A 16 -16.43 -14.67 -17.46
N LEU A 17 -16.17 -14.02 -16.33
CA LEU A 17 -17.18 -13.63 -15.34
C LEU A 17 -18.17 -12.62 -15.92
N LEU A 18 -17.66 -11.58 -16.57
CA LEU A 18 -18.48 -10.57 -17.22
C LEU A 18 -19.33 -11.16 -18.35
N ALA A 19 -18.76 -12.09 -19.14
CA ALA A 19 -19.48 -12.73 -20.24
C ALA A 19 -20.62 -13.67 -19.77
N ARG A 20 -20.53 -14.26 -18.56
CA ARG A 20 -21.51 -15.23 -18.06
C ARG A 20 -22.54 -14.64 -17.12
N GLY A 21 -22.15 -13.70 -16.26
CA GLY A 21 -22.98 -13.22 -15.17
C GLY A 21 -22.96 -11.70 -14.99
N GLY A 22 -22.41 -10.96 -15.96
CA GLY A 22 -22.38 -9.50 -15.96
C GLY A 22 -21.65 -8.91 -14.75
N GLU A 23 -21.98 -7.65 -14.43
CA GLU A 23 -21.35 -6.93 -13.32
C GLU A 23 -21.71 -7.50 -11.94
N ALA A 24 -22.91 -8.06 -11.78
CA ALA A 24 -23.34 -8.64 -10.50
C ALA A 24 -22.50 -9.86 -10.08
N ALA A 25 -22.18 -10.75 -11.03
CA ALA A 25 -21.29 -11.88 -10.77
C ALA A 25 -19.87 -11.42 -10.43
N LEU A 26 -19.36 -10.39 -11.12
CA LEU A 26 -18.05 -9.82 -10.83
C LEU A 26 -18.02 -9.19 -9.42
N ALA A 27 -19.02 -8.38 -9.06
CA ALA A 27 -19.12 -7.75 -7.75
C ALA A 27 -19.13 -8.78 -6.60
N THR A 28 -19.89 -9.86 -6.77
CA THR A 28 -19.94 -10.96 -5.78
C THR A 28 -18.58 -11.64 -5.60
N VAL A 29 -17.86 -11.88 -6.69
CA VAL A 29 -16.51 -12.46 -6.64
C VAL A 29 -15.52 -11.49 -6.01
N LEU A 30 -15.56 -10.20 -6.37
CA LEU A 30 -14.69 -9.18 -5.80
C LEU A 30 -14.88 -9.02 -4.29
N ALA A 31 -16.12 -9.06 -3.79
CA ALA A 31 -16.39 -9.00 -2.36
C ALA A 31 -15.76 -10.17 -1.59
N ARG A 32 -15.83 -11.40 -2.14
CA ARG A 32 -15.19 -12.57 -1.53
C ARG A 32 -13.66 -12.50 -1.60
N LEU A 33 -13.13 -12.10 -2.75
CA LEU A 33 -11.68 -11.97 -2.95
C LEU A 33 -11.07 -10.88 -2.08
N GLY A 34 -11.79 -9.77 -1.81
CA GLY A 34 -11.32 -8.72 -0.91
C GLY A 34 -11.05 -9.25 0.50
N THR A 35 -12.00 -9.99 1.08
CA THR A 35 -11.83 -10.62 2.40
C THR A 35 -10.69 -11.65 2.39
N LEU A 36 -10.64 -12.51 1.36
CA LEU A 36 -9.57 -13.51 1.23
C LEU A 36 -8.19 -12.87 1.09
N SER A 37 -8.09 -11.77 0.33
CA SER A 37 -6.84 -11.03 0.16
C SER A 37 -6.36 -10.43 1.46
N LEU A 38 -7.27 -9.84 2.25
CA LEU A 38 -6.92 -9.28 3.55
C LEU A 38 -6.45 -10.37 4.53
N VAL A 39 -7.15 -11.51 4.56
CA VAL A 39 -6.73 -12.67 5.38
C VAL A 39 -5.38 -13.20 4.93
N ALA A 40 -5.15 -13.36 3.64
CA ALA A 40 -3.87 -13.82 3.10
C ALA A 40 -2.72 -12.87 3.43
N LEU A 41 -2.93 -11.56 3.26
CA LEU A 41 -1.96 -10.50 3.58
C LEU A 41 -1.58 -10.54 5.06
N LEU A 42 -2.57 -10.59 5.96
CA LEU A 42 -2.34 -10.70 7.40
C LEU A 42 -1.66 -12.02 7.78
N ALA A 43 -2.06 -13.14 7.17
CA ALA A 43 -1.44 -14.44 7.42
C ALA A 43 0.04 -14.44 7.01
N THR A 44 0.37 -13.89 5.84
CA THR A 44 1.76 -13.74 5.40
C THR A 44 2.54 -12.85 6.36
N LEU A 45 1.96 -11.74 6.80
CA LEU A 45 2.58 -10.85 7.78
C LEU A 45 2.89 -11.59 9.09
N VAL A 46 1.92 -12.30 9.66
CA VAL A 46 2.12 -13.10 10.89
C VAL A 46 3.20 -14.16 10.70
N LEU A 47 3.19 -14.90 9.58
CA LEU A 47 4.18 -15.93 9.32
C LEU A 47 5.61 -15.37 9.21
N LEU A 48 5.77 -14.23 8.53
CA LEU A 48 7.06 -13.58 8.40
C LEU A 48 7.62 -13.13 9.74
N PHE A 49 6.78 -12.56 10.62
CA PHE A 49 7.19 -12.20 11.98
C PHE A 49 7.46 -13.42 12.85
N ALA A 50 6.66 -14.48 12.72
CA ALA A 50 6.90 -15.72 13.47
C ALA A 50 8.26 -16.34 13.11
N PHE A 51 8.65 -16.30 11.83
CA PHE A 51 9.90 -16.90 11.38
C PHE A 51 11.14 -16.00 11.52
N GLN A 52 10.97 -14.67 11.60
CA GLN A 52 12.07 -13.71 11.77
C GLN A 52 12.11 -13.01 13.15
N GLY A 53 11.26 -13.43 14.08
CA GLY A 53 11.09 -12.78 15.39
C GLY A 53 12.37 -12.75 16.23
N GLU A 54 13.15 -13.83 16.25
CA GLU A 54 14.40 -13.85 17.01
C GLU A 54 15.43 -12.87 16.47
N GLN A 55 15.61 -12.80 15.14
CA GLN A 55 16.54 -11.85 14.53
C GLN A 55 16.10 -10.40 14.77
N ILE A 56 14.79 -10.14 14.75
CA ILE A 56 14.20 -8.83 15.07
C ILE A 56 14.57 -8.40 16.50
N LEU A 57 14.48 -9.31 17.47
CA LEU A 57 14.83 -9.02 18.86
C LEU A 57 16.34 -8.88 19.08
N ALA A 58 17.15 -9.65 18.35
CA ALA A 58 18.59 -9.66 18.49
C ALA A 58 19.29 -8.41 17.91
N GLN A 59 18.67 -7.73 16.93
CA GLN A 59 19.31 -6.64 16.17
C GLN A 59 18.50 -5.33 16.15
N PRO A 60 18.19 -4.72 17.31
CA PRO A 60 17.36 -3.51 17.39
C PRO A 60 18.01 -2.29 16.71
N LEU A 61 19.34 -2.21 16.73
CA LEU A 61 20.08 -1.11 16.07
C LEU A 61 19.91 -1.15 14.54
N VAL A 62 19.93 -2.35 13.95
CA VAL A 62 19.71 -2.53 12.51
C VAL A 62 18.30 -2.10 12.12
N ILE A 63 17.31 -2.44 12.95
CA ILE A 63 15.92 -2.01 12.75
C ILE A 63 15.82 -0.48 12.80
N ALA A 64 16.46 0.18 13.77
CA ALA A 64 16.46 1.64 13.85
C ALA A 64 17.12 2.27 12.61
N LEU A 65 18.25 1.73 12.16
CA LEU A 65 18.95 2.18 10.96
C LEU A 65 18.13 2.02 9.69
N LEU A 66 17.30 0.98 9.59
CA LEU A 66 16.36 0.77 8.49
C LEU A 66 15.10 1.64 8.62
N ALA A 67 14.61 1.86 9.83
CA ALA A 67 13.38 2.60 10.09
C ALA A 67 13.53 4.09 9.71
N VAL A 68 14.67 4.70 10.01
CA VAL A 68 14.93 6.12 9.70
C VAL A 68 14.77 6.46 8.21
N PRO A 69 15.44 5.79 7.25
CA PRO A 69 15.27 6.08 5.84
C PRO A 69 13.85 5.77 5.34
N ILE A 70 13.19 4.73 5.86
CA ILE A 70 11.80 4.41 5.52
C ILE A 70 10.85 5.51 5.99
N LEU A 71 11.01 6.01 7.22
CA LEU A 71 10.21 7.11 7.74
C LEU A 71 10.37 8.36 6.88
N ILE A 72 11.61 8.72 6.56
CA ILE A 72 11.91 9.86 5.70
C ILE A 72 11.25 9.67 4.35
N GLN A 73 11.44 8.51 3.71
CA GLN A 73 10.85 8.20 2.41
C GLN A 73 9.33 8.34 2.42
N VAL A 74 8.64 7.69 3.37
CA VAL A 74 7.17 7.66 3.41
C VAL A 74 6.61 9.05 3.63
N TYR A 75 7.11 9.82 4.61
CA TYR A 75 6.63 11.17 4.87
C TYR A 75 6.99 12.14 3.75
N PHE A 76 8.20 12.04 3.19
CA PHE A 76 8.62 12.89 2.08
C PHE A 76 7.77 12.63 0.84
N ASN A 77 7.67 11.38 0.40
CA ASN A 77 6.93 11.02 -0.81
C ASN A 77 5.43 11.32 -0.66
N SER A 78 4.83 11.01 0.49
CA SER A 78 3.40 11.30 0.73
C SER A 78 3.13 12.80 0.74
N THR A 79 3.96 13.58 1.43
CA THR A 79 3.81 15.05 1.48
C THR A 79 4.04 15.65 0.10
N LEU A 80 5.07 15.23 -0.62
CA LEU A 80 5.36 15.69 -1.97
C LEU A 80 4.20 15.39 -2.91
N ALA A 81 3.70 14.15 -2.94
CA ALA A 81 2.56 13.76 -3.77
C ALA A 81 1.28 14.52 -3.39
N TYR A 82 1.03 14.73 -2.09
CA TYR A 82 -0.12 15.50 -1.62
C TYR A 82 -0.06 16.97 -2.04
N LEU A 83 1.11 17.60 -1.93
CA LEU A 83 1.33 18.99 -2.35
C LEU A 83 1.30 19.15 -3.87
N LEU A 84 1.87 18.21 -4.62
CA LEU A 84 1.81 18.21 -6.09
C LEU A 84 0.37 18.08 -6.59
N ASN A 85 -0.42 17.19 -5.99
CA ASN A 85 -1.85 17.09 -6.29
C ASN A 85 -2.59 18.38 -5.98
N ARG A 86 -2.23 19.04 -4.87
CA ARG A 86 -2.81 20.34 -4.54
C ARG A 86 -2.46 21.42 -5.56
N TRP A 87 -1.21 21.44 -6.00
CA TRP A 87 -0.74 22.39 -7.01
C TRP A 87 -1.37 22.12 -8.37
N ALA A 88 -1.61 20.86 -8.71
CA ALA A 88 -2.35 20.45 -9.90
C ALA A 88 -3.86 20.73 -9.83
N GLY A 89 -4.39 21.16 -8.68
CA GLY A 89 -5.81 21.46 -8.50
C GLY A 89 -6.70 20.23 -8.24
N SER A 90 -6.12 19.06 -7.96
CA SER A 90 -6.87 17.83 -7.69
C SER A 90 -7.71 17.93 -6.42
N ALA A 91 -8.95 17.45 -6.47
CA ALA A 91 -9.81 17.34 -5.30
C ALA A 91 -9.19 16.41 -4.24
N HIS A 92 -9.52 16.64 -2.96
CA HIS A 92 -8.99 15.83 -1.84
C HIS A 92 -9.26 14.33 -2.01
N CYS A 93 -10.42 13.97 -2.57
CA CYS A 93 -10.79 12.57 -2.85
C CYS A 93 -9.86 11.85 -3.84
N VAL A 94 -9.08 12.60 -4.63
CA VAL A 94 -8.05 12.06 -5.54
C VAL A 94 -6.66 12.22 -4.92
N ALA A 95 -6.39 13.38 -4.34
CA ALA A 95 -5.09 13.72 -3.76
C ALA A 95 -4.73 12.84 -2.56
N ALA A 96 -5.70 12.51 -1.71
CA ALA A 96 -5.46 11.70 -0.52
C ALA A 96 -5.06 10.25 -0.88
N PRO A 97 -5.80 9.51 -1.71
CA PRO A 97 -5.33 8.22 -2.22
C PRO A 97 -4.02 8.33 -3.02
N SER A 98 -3.83 9.38 -3.81
CA SER A 98 -2.60 9.57 -4.58
C SER A 98 -1.36 9.76 -3.69
N ALA A 99 -1.48 10.51 -2.59
CA ALA A 99 -0.41 10.69 -1.62
C ALA A 99 0.01 9.36 -0.97
N LEU A 100 -0.98 8.51 -0.70
CA LEU A 100 -0.76 7.17 -0.18
C LEU A 100 -0.07 6.27 -1.20
N ILE A 101 -0.56 6.23 -2.44
CA ILE A 101 0.05 5.45 -3.53
C ILE A 101 1.51 5.87 -3.78
N GLY A 102 1.80 7.18 -3.74
CA GLY A 102 3.15 7.70 -3.95
C GLY A 102 4.14 7.32 -2.83
N ALA A 103 3.65 6.99 -1.65
CA ALA A 103 4.48 6.63 -0.49
C ALA A 103 4.57 5.13 -0.22
N SER A 104 3.62 4.33 -0.70
CA SER A 104 3.55 2.88 -0.43
C SER A 104 4.59 2.08 -1.22
N ASN A 105 5.19 1.11 -0.56
CA ASN A 105 6.00 0.07 -1.17
C ASN A 105 5.22 -1.25 -1.25
N PHE A 106 5.61 -2.12 -2.20
CA PHE A 106 4.97 -3.43 -2.35
C PHE A 106 5.79 -4.51 -1.64
N PHE A 107 5.51 -4.67 -0.35
CA PHE A 107 6.33 -5.48 0.54
C PHE A 107 6.36 -6.96 0.14
N GLU A 108 5.21 -7.52 -0.23
CA GLU A 108 5.08 -8.96 -0.45
C GLU A 108 6.00 -9.40 -1.59
N LEU A 109 6.09 -8.57 -2.62
CA LEU A 109 7.04 -8.78 -3.72
C LEU A 109 8.48 -8.57 -3.26
N ALA A 110 8.76 -7.57 -2.43
CA ALA A 110 10.09 -7.31 -1.90
C ALA A 110 10.61 -8.50 -1.09
N VAL A 111 9.78 -9.05 -0.19
CA VAL A 111 10.11 -10.24 0.62
C VAL A 111 10.29 -11.48 -0.27
N ALA A 112 9.38 -11.73 -1.21
CA ALA A 112 9.50 -12.85 -2.13
C ALA A 112 10.80 -12.79 -2.95
N THR A 113 11.18 -11.58 -3.39
CA THR A 113 12.42 -11.34 -4.14
C THR A 113 13.65 -11.50 -3.25
N ALA A 114 13.64 -10.94 -2.04
CA ALA A 114 14.75 -11.06 -1.10
C ALA A 114 15.02 -12.50 -0.68
N ILE A 115 13.98 -13.28 -0.38
CA ILE A 115 14.10 -14.70 -0.02
C ILE A 115 14.60 -15.52 -1.23
N SER A 116 14.10 -15.25 -2.44
CA SER A 116 14.50 -16.02 -3.63
C SER A 116 15.93 -15.75 -4.08
N LEU A 117 16.43 -14.52 -3.92
CA LEU A 117 17.79 -14.14 -4.35
C LEU A 117 18.85 -14.34 -3.26
N PHE A 118 18.52 -14.00 -2.01
CA PHE A 118 19.49 -13.97 -0.91
C PHE A 118 19.25 -15.06 0.14
N GLY A 119 18.15 -15.80 0.02
CA GLY A 119 17.77 -16.82 0.99
C GLY A 119 17.09 -16.25 2.23
N PHE A 120 16.46 -17.15 2.98
CA PHE A 120 15.60 -16.80 4.11
C PHE A 120 16.36 -16.17 5.29
N GLN A 121 17.59 -16.61 5.54
CA GLN A 121 18.42 -16.17 6.68
C GLN A 121 19.26 -14.93 6.37
N SER A 122 19.04 -14.28 5.23
CA SER A 122 19.82 -13.09 4.86
C SER A 122 19.33 -11.84 5.59
N GLY A 123 20.26 -10.90 5.84
CA GLY A 123 19.91 -9.57 6.32
C GLY A 123 19.01 -8.79 5.34
N ALA A 124 19.04 -9.13 4.04
CA ALA A 124 18.13 -8.58 3.04
C ALA A 124 16.69 -9.04 3.26
N ALA A 125 16.47 -10.34 3.49
CA ALA A 125 15.14 -10.86 3.84
C ALA A 125 14.64 -10.26 5.17
N LEU A 126 15.53 -10.10 6.16
CA LEU A 126 15.21 -9.42 7.42
C LEU A 126 14.77 -7.98 7.21
N ALA A 127 15.53 -7.22 6.43
CA ALA A 127 15.22 -5.82 6.15
C ALA A 127 13.86 -5.63 5.48
N THR A 128 13.48 -6.53 4.57
CA THR A 128 12.18 -6.44 3.89
C THR A 128 10.98 -6.71 4.80
N VAL A 129 11.11 -7.61 5.79
CA VAL A 129 10.03 -7.88 6.76
C VAL A 129 9.95 -6.77 7.82
N VAL A 130 11.11 -6.33 8.31
CA VAL A 130 11.20 -5.18 9.23
C VAL A 130 10.63 -3.92 8.59
N GLY A 131 10.88 -3.71 7.30
CA GLY A 131 10.33 -2.57 6.56
C GLY A 131 8.82 -2.47 6.68
N VAL A 132 8.09 -3.59 6.60
CA VAL A 132 6.63 -3.65 6.79
C VAL A 132 6.20 -3.25 8.18
N LEU A 133 6.94 -3.71 9.20
CA LEU A 133 6.65 -3.40 10.60
C LEU A 133 6.62 -1.90 10.82
N VAL A 134 7.55 -1.19 10.18
CA VAL A 134 7.68 0.27 10.27
C VAL A 134 6.71 0.96 9.32
N GLU A 135 6.59 0.49 8.09
CA GLU A 135 5.82 1.15 7.04
C GLU A 135 4.32 1.17 7.35
N VAL A 136 3.73 0.06 7.82
CA VAL A 136 2.27 -0.01 8.02
C VAL A 136 1.78 1.01 9.07
N PRO A 137 2.37 1.13 10.27
CA PRO A 137 1.98 2.16 11.24
C PRO A 137 2.17 3.59 10.72
N VAL A 138 3.26 3.84 10.00
CA VAL A 138 3.57 5.16 9.43
C VAL A 138 2.58 5.51 8.32
N MET A 139 2.20 4.53 7.51
CA MET A 139 1.19 4.71 6.50
C MET A 139 -0.16 5.07 7.12
N LEU A 140 -0.54 4.40 8.21
CA LEU A 140 -1.76 4.74 8.96
C LEU A 140 -1.68 6.15 9.58
N SER A 141 -0.52 6.60 10.04
CA SER A 141 -0.36 7.98 10.53
C SER A 141 -0.52 9.01 9.41
N VAL A 142 0.02 8.73 8.22
CA VAL A 142 -0.15 9.57 7.02
C VAL A 142 -1.62 9.63 6.60
N VAL A 143 -2.33 8.50 6.57
CA VAL A 143 -3.79 8.48 6.30
C VAL A 143 -4.53 9.41 7.26
N ARG A 144 -4.22 9.33 8.55
CA ARG A 144 -4.84 10.19 9.57
C ARG A 144 -4.51 11.66 9.34
N LEU A 145 -3.25 11.99 9.02
CA LEU A 145 -2.81 13.36 8.75
C LEU A 145 -3.50 13.95 7.51
N VAL A 146 -3.52 13.20 6.41
CA VAL A 146 -4.16 13.61 5.15
C VAL A 146 -5.67 13.80 5.34
N THR A 147 -6.31 12.93 6.11
CA THR A 147 -7.74 13.04 6.43
C THR A 147 -8.02 14.26 7.32
N ALA A 148 -7.20 14.49 8.35
CA ALA A 148 -7.34 15.63 9.26
C ALA A 148 -7.09 16.99 8.57
N THR A 149 -6.21 17.02 7.55
CA THR A 149 -5.88 18.24 6.79
C THR A 149 -6.86 18.55 5.65
N ARG A 150 -7.95 17.80 5.51
CA ARG A 150 -8.96 17.99 4.45
C ARG A 150 -9.50 19.42 4.38
N GLY A 151 -9.86 20.01 5.52
CA GLY A 151 -10.40 21.38 5.57
C GLY A 151 -9.41 22.42 5.07
N TRP A 152 -8.13 22.30 5.46
CA TRP A 152 -7.07 23.16 4.93
C TRP A 152 -6.86 22.96 3.44
N TYR A 153 -6.91 21.70 2.98
CA TYR A 153 -6.67 21.34 1.59
C TYR A 153 -7.73 21.95 0.66
N GLU A 154 -9.02 21.74 0.97
CA GLU A 154 -10.17 22.22 0.20
C GLU A 154 -10.30 23.77 0.27
N GLY A 155 -9.84 24.41 1.33
CA GLY A 155 -9.93 25.87 1.52
C GLY A 155 -9.11 26.76 0.55
N ARG A 156 -8.30 26.21 -0.36
CA ARG A 156 -7.58 26.99 -1.41
C ARG A 156 -7.91 26.57 -2.85
N LEU A 157 -8.79 25.60 -3.07
CA LEU A 157 -9.20 25.27 -4.42
C LEU A 157 -10.28 26.29 -4.84
N PRO A 158 -10.14 26.98 -6.00
CA PRO A 158 -11.22 27.78 -6.54
C PRO A 158 -12.47 26.90 -6.65
N GLN A 159 -13.62 27.42 -6.27
CA GLN A 159 -14.92 26.72 -6.18
C GLN A 159 -15.40 26.00 -7.47
N ALA A 160 -14.64 26.03 -8.56
CA ALA A 160 -14.96 25.37 -9.83
C ALA A 160 -15.15 23.85 -9.71
N ALA A 161 -14.50 23.18 -8.75
CA ALA A 161 -14.66 21.74 -8.53
C ALA A 161 -15.89 21.35 -7.68
N ALA A 162 -16.62 22.32 -7.11
CA ALA A 162 -17.85 22.04 -6.37
C ALA A 162 -19.04 21.74 -7.30
N ALA A 163 -18.97 22.17 -8.57
CA ALA A 163 -20.03 21.95 -9.57
C ALA A 163 -20.17 20.46 -9.98
N ASP A 164 -19.08 19.68 -9.91
CA ASP A 164 -19.06 18.27 -10.31
C ASP A 164 -19.54 17.30 -9.20
N ARG A 165 -19.91 17.83 -8.03
CA ARG A 165 -20.57 17.08 -6.95
C ARG A 165 -22.11 17.17 -7.00
N ALA A 166 -22.67 17.88 -7.99
CA ALA A 166 -24.11 18.09 -8.15
C ALA A 166 -24.69 17.46 -9.44
N ALA A 167 -23.88 16.72 -10.20
CA ALA A 167 -24.29 15.92 -11.37
C ALA A 167 -24.08 14.43 -11.09
#